data_AF-A0A9N9X4B0-F1
#
_entry.id   AF-A0A9N9X4B0-F1
#
_cell.length_a   1.000
_cell.length_b   1.000
_cell.length_c   1.000
_cell.angle_alpha   90.00
_cell.angle_beta   90.00
_cell.angle_gamma   90.00
#
_symmetry.space_group_name_H-M   'P 1'
#
loop_
_entity.id
_entity.type
_entity.pdbx_description
1 polymer ?
#
loop_
_entity_poly.entity_id
_entity_poly.type
_entity_poly.pdbx_seq_one_letter_code
_entity_poly.pdbx_strand_id
1 'polypeptide(L)'
;MDVVSQVVLVGAGNRVPKVQEHLRNAVGQELPKNLNTDEAAAMGAAYKAADLSTGFKVAKFITKDAVVYPIRVTFERLAETYVKQVKRTLFGLMNSYPQKKIIQQTHQ
;
A
#
# COMPACT_ATOMS: atom_id res chain seq x y z
N MET A 1 10.17 -19.87 3.38
CA MET A 1 9.95 -18.64 2.58
C MET A 1 8.90 -18.95 1.50
N ASP A 2 8.00 -19.86 1.81
CA ASP A 2 7.51 -20.83 0.81
C ASP A 2 6.28 -20.33 0.07
N VAL A 3 5.84 -19.11 0.43
CA VAL A 3 4.74 -18.37 -0.19
C VAL A 3 5.24 -17.26 -1.14
N VAL A 4 6.56 -17.03 -1.23
CA VAL A 4 7.16 -15.99 -2.09
C VAL A 4 7.83 -16.64 -3.29
N SER A 5 7.26 -16.42 -4.48
CA SER A 5 7.75 -17.02 -5.73
C SER A 5 8.92 -16.28 -6.37
N GLN A 6 9.03 -14.97 -6.14
CA GLN A 6 10.08 -14.14 -6.75
C GLN A 6 10.37 -12.93 -5.87
N VAL A 7 11.63 -12.50 -5.86
CA VAL A 7 12.09 -11.24 -5.27
C VAL A 7 12.38 -10.24 -6.37
N VAL A 8 12.03 -8.98 -6.19
CA VAL A 8 12.37 -7.90 -7.13
C VAL A 8 13.25 -6.90 -6.39
N LEU A 9 14.42 -6.62 -6.95
CA LEU A 9 15.33 -5.60 -6.43
C LEU A 9 15.02 -4.25 -7.07
N VAL A 10 15.00 -3.19 -6.25
CA VAL A 10 14.79 -1.81 -6.72
C VAL A 10 15.75 -0.85 -6.02
N GLY A 11 16.04 0.29 -6.66
CA GLY A 11 16.92 1.33 -6.14
C GLY A 11 18.43 1.02 -6.20
N ALA A 12 19.26 2.05 -6.15
CA ALA A 12 20.71 1.93 -6.40
C ALA A 12 21.49 1.20 -5.29
N GLY A 13 20.96 1.15 -4.06
CA GLY A 13 21.64 0.50 -2.92
C GLY A 13 21.88 -1.00 -3.13
N ASN A 14 21.10 -1.64 -4.00
CA ASN A 14 21.29 -3.04 -4.36
C ASN A 14 22.55 -3.31 -5.21
N ARG A 15 23.27 -2.28 -5.66
CA ARG A 15 24.53 -2.42 -6.43
C ARG A 15 25.73 -2.73 -5.55
N VAL A 16 25.62 -2.49 -4.24
CA VAL A 16 26.70 -2.73 -3.28
C VAL A 16 26.91 -4.24 -3.13
N PRO A 17 28.10 -4.79 -3.45
CA PRO A 17 28.34 -6.23 -3.42
C PRO A 17 28.02 -6.88 -2.06
N LYS A 18 28.37 -6.19 -0.96
CA LYS A 18 28.09 -6.68 0.38
C LYS A 18 26.60 -6.73 0.69
N VAL A 19 25.80 -5.77 0.19
CA VAL A 19 24.34 -5.79 0.34
C VAL A 19 23.75 -6.97 -0.43
N GLN A 20 24.22 -7.22 -1.67
CA GLN A 20 23.75 -8.38 -2.45
C GLN A 20 24.09 -9.72 -1.79
N GLU A 21 25.26 -9.83 -1.16
CA GLU A 21 25.65 -11.04 -0.41
C GLU A 21 24.68 -11.31 0.74
N HIS A 22 24.37 -10.28 1.56
CA HIS A 22 23.41 -10.42 2.66
C HIS A 22 22.00 -10.73 2.14
N LEU A 23 21.58 -10.09 1.04
CA LEU A 23 20.28 -10.35 0.43
C LEU A 23 20.17 -11.78 -0.10
N ARG A 24 21.20 -12.31 -0.78
CA ARG A 24 21.24 -13.73 -1.22
C ARG A 24 21.09 -14.68 -0.04
N ASN A 25 21.84 -14.43 1.04
CA ASN A 25 21.79 -15.27 2.25
C ASN A 25 20.41 -15.21 2.94
N ALA A 26 19.79 -14.03 2.99
CA ALA A 26 18.49 -13.83 3.63
C ALA A 26 17.33 -14.40 2.80
N VAL A 27 17.39 -14.27 1.47
CA VAL A 27 16.36 -14.74 0.55
C VAL A 27 16.47 -16.25 0.30
N GLY A 28 17.66 -16.82 0.38
CA GLY A 28 17.89 -18.25 0.12
C GLY A 28 17.67 -18.67 -1.33
N GLN A 29 17.61 -17.72 -2.26
CA GLN A 29 17.47 -17.95 -3.70
C GLN A 29 18.29 -16.93 -4.49
N GLU A 30 18.55 -17.22 -5.76
CA GLU A 30 19.25 -16.29 -6.65
C GLU A 30 18.46 -14.98 -6.82
N LEU A 31 19.19 -13.85 -6.79
CA LEU A 31 18.57 -12.53 -6.93
C LEU A 31 18.36 -12.21 -8.41
N PRO A 32 17.10 -12.09 -8.88
CA PRO A 32 16.84 -11.85 -10.29
C PRO A 32 17.21 -10.42 -10.70
N LYS A 33 17.67 -10.28 -11.95
CA LYS A 33 18.11 -9.02 -12.57
C LYS A 33 17.32 -8.68 -13.83
N ASN A 34 16.09 -9.16 -13.92
CA ASN A 34 15.24 -9.05 -15.10
C ASN A 34 14.47 -7.72 -15.20
N LEU A 35 14.70 -6.78 -14.28
CA LEU A 35 14.02 -5.48 -14.23
C LEU A 35 15.04 -4.36 -14.13
N ASN A 36 14.85 -3.28 -14.89
CA ASN A 36 15.64 -2.05 -14.72
C ASN A 36 15.25 -1.38 -13.39
N THR A 37 16.19 -1.34 -12.45
CA THR A 37 15.96 -0.88 -11.07
C THR A 37 15.75 0.62 -10.94
N ASP A 38 16.19 1.39 -11.93
CA ASP A 38 16.21 2.84 -11.88
C ASP A 38 14.93 3.44 -12.49
N GLU A 39 14.38 2.78 -13.51
CA GLU A 39 13.27 3.30 -14.33
C GLU A 39 11.92 2.64 -14.02
N ALA A 40 11.91 1.43 -13.46
CA ALA A 40 10.67 0.66 -13.29
C ALA A 40 9.60 1.39 -12.46
N ALA A 41 10.02 2.11 -11.41
CA ALA A 41 9.11 2.91 -10.59
C ALA A 41 8.48 4.05 -11.39
N ALA A 42 9.28 4.78 -12.18
CA ALA A 42 8.82 5.88 -13.01
C ALA A 42 7.87 5.39 -14.11
N MET A 43 8.19 4.27 -14.76
CA MET A 43 7.36 3.69 -15.80
C MET A 43 6.02 3.18 -15.25
N GLY A 44 6.03 2.54 -14.07
CA GLY A 44 4.80 2.14 -13.38
C GLY A 44 3.92 3.34 -12.99
N ALA A 45 4.53 4.43 -12.52
CA ALA A 45 3.82 5.67 -12.20
C ALA A 45 3.21 6.31 -13.46
N ALA A 46 3.96 6.40 -14.56
CA ALA A 46 3.47 6.92 -15.84
C ALA A 46 2.30 6.08 -16.38
N TYR A 47 2.40 4.75 -16.30
CA TYR A 47 1.32 3.85 -16.67
C TYR A 47 0.07 4.09 -15.81
N LYS A 48 0.24 4.24 -14.49
CA LYS A 48 -0.89 4.52 -13.60
C LYS A 48 -1.53 5.88 -13.89
N ALA A 49 -0.74 6.90 -14.23
CA ALA A 49 -1.25 8.19 -14.66
C ALA A 49 -2.06 8.08 -15.97
N ALA A 50 -1.61 7.26 -16.92
CA ALA A 50 -2.34 6.98 -18.16
C ALA A 50 -3.66 6.24 -17.90
N ASP A 51 -3.69 5.26 -16.99
CA ASP A 51 -4.91 4.54 -16.56
C ASP A 51 -5.93 5.47 -15.88
N LEU A 52 -5.46 6.49 -15.15
CA LEU A 52 -6.31 7.49 -14.51
C LEU A 52 -6.78 8.60 -15.47
N SER A 53 -6.08 8.79 -16.60
CA SER A 53 -6.38 9.83 -17.58
C SER A 53 -7.54 9.42 -18.49
N THR A 54 -8.36 10.39 -18.89
CA THR A 54 -9.45 10.17 -19.87
C THR A 54 -8.95 10.19 -21.31
N GLY A 55 -7.72 10.69 -21.56
CA GLY A 55 -7.16 10.86 -22.90
C GLY A 55 -6.41 9.64 -23.45
N PHE A 56 -6.19 8.61 -22.64
CA PHE A 56 -5.44 7.41 -23.03
C PHE A 56 -6.23 6.15 -22.67
N LYS A 57 -6.07 5.11 -23.48
CA LYS A 57 -6.65 3.79 -23.22
C LYS A 57 -5.52 2.78 -23.02
N VAL A 58 -5.29 2.38 -21.77
CA VAL A 58 -4.32 1.35 -21.40
C VAL A 58 -5.04 0.11 -20.86
N ALA A 59 -4.32 -1.00 -20.70
CA ALA A 59 -4.89 -2.18 -20.07
C ALA A 59 -5.17 -1.89 -18.59
N LYS A 60 -6.31 -2.35 -18.08
CA LYS A 60 -6.70 -2.08 -16.69
C LYS A 60 -5.75 -2.79 -15.73
N PHE A 61 -5.12 -2.02 -14.86
CA PHE A 61 -4.25 -2.52 -13.80
C PHE A 61 -4.81 -2.13 -12.43
N ILE A 62 -5.40 -3.11 -11.72
CA ILE A 62 -6.01 -2.90 -10.40
C ILE A 62 -4.95 -3.09 -9.32
N THR A 63 -4.47 -1.99 -8.76
CA THR A 63 -3.54 -1.99 -7.63
C THR A 63 -4.30 -1.79 -6.32
N LYS A 64 -3.96 -2.58 -5.29
CA LYS A 64 -4.39 -2.38 -3.91
C LYS A 64 -3.15 -2.28 -3.04
N ASP A 65 -3.10 -1.25 -2.22
CA ASP A 65 -2.03 -1.01 -1.25
C ASP A 65 -2.51 -1.36 0.17
N ALA A 66 -1.65 -1.17 1.16
CA ALA A 66 -1.92 -1.41 2.58
C ALA A 66 -1.97 -0.11 3.39
N VAL A 67 -2.87 -0.05 4.35
CA VAL A 67 -2.95 1.03 5.34
C VAL A 67 -1.85 0.82 6.38
N VAL A 68 -0.78 1.62 6.30
CA VAL A 68 0.35 1.56 7.25
C VAL A 68 0.02 2.27 8.56
N TYR A 69 -0.80 3.33 8.51
CA TYR A 69 -1.21 4.11 9.68
C TYR A 69 -2.72 4.02 9.87
N PRO A 70 -3.20 3.35 10.94
CA PRO A 70 -4.62 3.19 11.17
C PRO A 70 -5.31 4.54 11.38
N ILE A 71 -6.41 4.76 10.68
CA ILE A 71 -7.20 5.99 10.81
C ILE A 71 -8.36 5.72 11.76
N ARG A 72 -8.40 6.49 12.84
CA ARG A 72 -9.46 6.45 13.85
C ARG A 72 -10.21 7.77 13.84
N VAL A 73 -11.53 7.71 13.96
CA VAL A 73 -12.38 8.87 14.19
C VAL A 73 -12.92 8.81 15.60
N THR A 74 -13.00 9.98 16.21
CA THR A 74 -13.65 10.18 17.50
C THR A 74 -14.74 11.21 17.29
N PHE A 75 -15.95 10.90 17.71
CA PHE A 75 -17.07 11.82 17.66
C PHE A 75 -17.82 11.82 18.99
N GLU A 76 -18.44 12.94 19.29
CA GLU A 76 -19.24 13.12 20.48
C GLU A 76 -20.70 12.78 20.17
N ARG A 77 -21.34 12.08 21.10
CA ARG A 77 -22.77 11.79 21.06
C ARG A 77 -23.39 12.40 22.32
N LEU A 78 -24.35 13.29 22.12
CA LEU A 78 -25.19 13.80 23.20
C LEU A 78 -26.08 12.66 23.71
N ALA A 79 -25.94 12.32 24.98
CA ALA A 79 -26.93 11.56 25.72
C ALA A 79 -27.68 12.52 26.65
N GLU A 80 -28.87 12.14 27.13
CA GLU A 80 -29.79 12.99 27.90
C GLU A 80 -29.13 13.76 29.05
N THR A 81 -28.05 13.23 29.64
CA THR A 81 -27.37 13.80 30.81
C THR A 81 -25.86 14.01 30.67
N TYR A 82 -25.21 13.50 29.61
CA TYR A 82 -23.75 13.65 29.42
C TYR A 82 -23.31 13.48 27.95
N VAL A 83 -22.13 14.02 27.63
CA VAL A 83 -21.48 13.85 26.32
C VAL A 83 -20.70 12.53 26.31
N LYS A 84 -21.08 11.59 25.43
CA LYS A 84 -20.37 10.33 25.24
C LYS A 84 -19.44 10.41 24.05
N GLN A 85 -18.13 10.24 24.27
CA GLN A 85 -17.18 10.08 23.17
C GLN A 85 -17.23 8.66 22.59
N VAL A 86 -17.47 8.57 21.29
CA VAL A 86 -17.44 7.32 20.53
C VAL A 86 -16.19 7.30 19.67
N LYS A 87 -15.33 6.31 19.91
CA LYS A 87 -14.10 6.07 19.14
C LYS A 87 -14.30 4.91 18.18
N ARG A 88 -13.99 5.10 16.90
CA ARG A 88 -14.11 4.05 15.86
C ARG A 88 -12.89 4.05 14.95
N THR A 89 -12.31 2.87 14.73
CA THR A 89 -11.28 2.67 13.70
C THR A 89 -11.93 2.53 12.33
N LEU A 90 -11.64 3.44 11.42
CA LEU A 90 -12.14 3.37 10.05
C LEU A 90 -11.24 2.51 9.19
N PHE A 91 -9.95 2.81 9.17
CA PHE A 91 -8.99 2.06 8.37
C PHE A 91 -7.99 1.42 9.33
N GLY A 92 -8.01 0.08 9.41
CA GLY A 92 -7.14 -0.70 10.29
C GLY A 92 -5.75 -0.88 9.70
N LEU A 93 -4.78 -1.27 10.52
CA LEU A 93 -3.42 -1.60 10.08
C LEU A 93 -3.49 -2.75 9.07
N MET A 94 -2.75 -2.64 7.96
CA MET A 94 -2.71 -3.60 6.85
C MET A 94 -4.06 -3.84 6.14
N ASN A 95 -5.09 -3.05 6.42
CA ASN A 95 -6.28 -3.06 5.56
C ASN A 95 -5.92 -2.65 4.14
N SER A 96 -6.62 -3.19 3.15
CA SER A 96 -6.42 -2.80 1.76
C SER A 96 -6.82 -1.32 1.53
N TYR A 97 -6.11 -0.65 0.63
CA TYR A 97 -6.39 0.70 0.14
C TYR A 97 -6.39 0.66 -1.41
N PRO A 98 -7.28 1.38 -2.11
CA PRO A 98 -8.33 2.26 -1.60
C PRO A 98 -9.56 1.49 -1.06
N GLN A 99 -10.16 2.02 0.01
CA GLN A 99 -11.40 1.51 0.61
C GLN A 99 -12.35 2.67 0.92
N LYS A 100 -13.65 2.45 0.72
CA LYS A 100 -14.72 3.36 1.15
C LYS A 100 -15.43 2.78 2.36
N LYS A 101 -15.55 3.55 3.45
CA LYS A 101 -16.40 3.22 4.60
C LYS A 101 -17.48 4.29 4.78
N ILE A 102 -18.71 3.85 4.95
CA ILE A 102 -19.87 4.71 5.23
C ILE A 102 -20.23 4.53 6.70
N ILE A 103 -20.40 5.64 7.41
CA ILE A 103 -20.82 5.68 8.81
C ILE A 103 -22.14 6.43 8.85
N GLN A 104 -23.16 5.85 9.45
CA GLN A 104 -24.43 6.51 9.71
C GLN A 104 -24.44 6.96 11.17
N GLN A 105 -24.72 8.24 11.41
CA GLN A 105 -25.03 8.75 12.74
C GLN A 105 -26.55 8.95 12.83
N THR A 106 -27.20 8.17 13.68
CA THR A 106 -28.60 8.40 14.03
C THR A 106 -28.65 9.50 15.09
N HIS A 107 -29.24 10.64 14.75
CA HIS A 107 -29.69 11.61 15.74
C HIS A 107 -31.02 11.08 16.29
N GLN A 108 -31.05 10.76 17.59
CA GLN A 108 -32.28 10.59 18.35
C GLN A 108 -32.39 11.80 19.26
#